data_AF-A0A133VMJ2-F1
#
_entry.id   AF-A0A133VMJ2-F1
#
_cell.length_a   1.000
_cell.length_b   1.000
_cell.length_c   1.000
_cell.angle_alpha   90.00
_cell.angle_beta   90.00
_cell.angle_gamma   90.00
#
_symmetry.space_group_name_H-M   'P 1'
#
loop_
_entity.id
_entity.type
_entity.pdbx_description
1 polymer ?
#
loop_
_entity_poly.entity_id
_entity_poly.type
_entity_poly.pdbx_seq_one_letter_code
_entity_poly.pdbx_strand_id
1 'polypeptide(L)'
;MGEKMVRGEDIEKSLKNLLGEVEDLQSEVDKRTERISRDAYEIIDCLQAGKNVPKAEARREGQLLRKAEQVEKAIKRLASPGVNQVLILEDRGKVVIGDGWRFKLPATLRVLLLVLCLSGGTSNGRFVGFKKWSRIQDEMEDRLGRKINKHGVETNLSRLRGYLLENLEPLGGANPYLIQIKRGDGVRLRLLKDGEVKVQNGKV
;
A
#
# COMPACT_ATOMS: atom_id res chain seq x y z
N MET A 1 -9.23 -29.21 -35.90
CA MET A 1 -8.86 -28.40 -34.73
C MET A 1 -7.88 -29.23 -33.90
N GLY A 2 -6.60 -28.88 -33.92
CA GLY A 2 -5.55 -29.66 -33.24
C GLY A 2 -5.20 -29.03 -31.91
N GLU A 3 -5.56 -29.69 -30.81
CA GLU A 3 -5.08 -29.36 -29.47
C GLU A 3 -3.58 -29.64 -29.40
N LYS A 4 -2.76 -28.59 -29.25
CA LYS A 4 -1.35 -28.73 -28.95
C LYS A 4 -1.22 -29.23 -27.51
N MET A 5 -1.03 -30.54 -27.36
CA MET A 5 -0.56 -31.18 -26.14
C MET A 5 0.82 -30.59 -25.79
N VAL A 6 0.88 -29.71 -24.80
CA VAL A 6 2.14 -29.25 -24.20
C VAL A 6 2.75 -30.44 -23.48
N ARG A 7 3.93 -30.90 -23.91
CA ARG A 7 4.60 -32.07 -23.35
C ARG A 7 5.02 -31.77 -21.91
N GLY A 8 4.83 -32.72 -20.99
CA GLY A 8 5.15 -32.55 -19.57
C GLY A 8 6.60 -32.12 -19.29
N GLU A 9 7.52 -32.44 -20.19
CA GLU A 9 8.93 -32.01 -20.13
C GLU A 9 9.11 -30.49 -20.27
N ASP A 10 8.27 -29.81 -21.06
CA ASP A 10 8.31 -28.36 -21.23
C ASP A 10 7.80 -27.62 -19.97
N ILE A 11 6.85 -28.24 -19.27
CA ILE A 11 6.32 -27.74 -18.00
C ILE A 11 7.36 -27.89 -16.90
N GLU A 12 8.02 -29.06 -16.81
CA GLU A 12 9.05 -29.31 -15.79
C GLU A 12 10.25 -28.36 -15.94
N LYS A 13 10.69 -28.13 -17.18
CA LYS A 13 11.76 -27.16 -17.48
C LYS A 13 11.35 -25.73 -17.12
N SER A 14 10.11 -25.35 -17.41
CA SER A 14 9.59 -24.02 -17.05
C SER A 14 9.49 -23.83 -15.52
N LEU A 15 9.08 -24.86 -14.78
CA LEU A 15 9.03 -24.83 -13.32
C LEU A 15 10.43 -24.73 -12.69
N LYS A 16 11.43 -25.44 -13.22
CA LYS A 16 12.82 -25.32 -12.75
C LYS A 16 13.40 -23.93 -12.97
N ASN A 17 13.09 -23.31 -14.12
CA ASN A 17 13.51 -21.94 -14.39
C ASN A 17 12.84 -20.93 -13.45
N LEU A 18 11.53 -21.05 -13.22
CA LEU A 18 10.80 -20.19 -12.28
C LEU A 18 11.29 -20.35 -10.83
N LEU A 19 11.65 -21.58 -10.43
CA LEU A 19 12.25 -21.85 -9.13
C LEU A 19 13.60 -21.12 -8.97
N GLY A 20 14.47 -21.21 -9.98
CA GLY A 20 15.74 -20.47 -9.97
C GLY A 20 15.56 -18.95 -9.90
N GLU A 21 14.60 -18.40 -10.66
CA GLU A 21 14.27 -16.97 -10.58
C GLU A 21 13.77 -16.54 -9.20
N VAL A 22 13.00 -17.39 -8.52
CA VAL A 22 12.51 -17.13 -7.15
C VAL A 22 13.67 -17.17 -6.13
N GLU A 23 14.58 -18.13 -6.26
CA GLU A 23 15.77 -18.24 -5.41
C GLU A 23 16.70 -17.03 -5.57
N ASP A 24 16.92 -16.57 -6.81
CA ASP A 24 17.71 -15.37 -7.10
C ASP A 24 17.06 -14.11 -6.49
N LEU A 25 15.74 -13.97 -6.62
CA LEU A 25 15.00 -12.86 -6.01
C LEU A 25 15.05 -12.90 -4.48
N GLN A 26 14.99 -14.08 -3.87
CA GLN A 26 15.16 -14.24 -2.42
C GLN A 26 16.57 -13.83 -1.99
N SER A 27 17.61 -14.27 -2.70
CA SER A 27 18.99 -13.86 -2.44
C SER A 27 19.17 -12.34 -2.53
N GLU A 28 18.52 -11.67 -3.48
CA GLU A 28 18.58 -10.21 -3.60
C GLU A 28 17.86 -9.50 -2.44
N VAL A 29 16.74 -10.04 -1.98
CA VAL A 29 15.99 -9.53 -0.82
C VAL A 29 16.82 -9.68 0.45
N ASP A 30 17.50 -10.81 0.66
CA ASP A 30 18.33 -11.05 1.83
C ASP A 30 19.53 -10.09 1.86
N LYS A 31 20.24 -9.93 0.75
CA LYS A 31 21.34 -8.96 0.63
C LYS A 31 20.89 -7.52 0.90
N ARG A 32 19.69 -7.15 0.43
CA ARG A 32 19.10 -5.83 0.74
C ARG A 32 18.77 -5.69 2.21
N THR A 33 18.23 -6.73 2.83
CA THR A 33 17.83 -6.76 4.23
C THR A 33 19.05 -6.68 5.15
N GLU A 34 20.13 -7.38 4.83
CA GLU A 34 21.42 -7.28 5.54
C GLU A 34 22.00 -5.87 5.45
N ARG A 35 21.96 -5.26 4.26
CA ARG A 35 22.45 -3.89 4.05
C ARG A 35 21.67 -2.88 4.88
N ILE A 36 20.34 -2.99 4.84
CA ILE A 36 19.43 -2.18 5.64
C ILE A 36 19.71 -2.35 7.15
N SER A 37 19.94 -3.58 7.60
CA SER A 37 20.21 -3.89 9.00
C SER A 37 21.55 -3.29 9.44
N ARG A 38 22.59 -3.41 8.61
CA ARG A 38 23.90 -2.78 8.86
C ARG A 38 23.80 -1.26 8.96
N ASP A 39 23.12 -0.63 8.00
CA ASP A 39 22.90 0.81 8.00
C ASP A 39 22.13 1.25 9.27
N ALA A 40 21.16 0.44 9.73
CA ALA A 40 20.42 0.72 10.96
C ALA A 40 21.27 0.61 12.23
N TYR A 41 22.13 -0.41 12.33
CA TYR A 41 23.03 -0.59 13.47
C TYR A 41 24.08 0.53 13.57
N GLU A 42 24.68 0.94 12.44
CA GLU A 42 25.62 2.07 12.42
C GLU A 42 24.96 3.36 12.95
N ILE A 43 23.68 3.58 12.64
CA ILE A 43 22.93 4.75 13.11
C ILE A 43 22.64 4.66 14.61
N ILE A 44 22.27 3.48 15.12
CA ILE A 44 22.03 3.27 16.56
C ILE A 44 23.32 3.52 17.34
N ASP A 45 24.45 3.00 16.88
CA ASP A 45 25.77 3.18 17.52
C ASP A 45 26.19 4.66 17.53
N CYS A 46 25.96 5.40 16.44
CA CYS A 46 26.21 6.84 16.38
C CYS A 46 25.37 7.63 17.40
N LEU A 47 24.08 7.29 17.53
CA LEU A 47 23.16 7.95 18.48
C LEU A 47 23.52 7.64 19.94
N GLN A 48 23.91 6.39 20.23
CA GLN A 48 24.28 5.97 21.59
C GLN A 48 25.63 6.55 22.04
N ALA A 49 26.54 6.85 21.10
CA ALA A 49 27.87 7.36 21.42
C ALA A 49 27.93 8.86 21.78
N GLY A 50 26.83 9.62 21.64
CA GLY A 50 26.72 11.03 22.10
C GLY A 50 27.80 11.99 21.57
N LYS A 51 28.43 11.68 20.43
CA LYS A 51 29.56 12.47 19.90
C LYS A 51 29.08 13.79 19.30
N ASN A 52 29.79 14.89 19.55
CA ASN A 52 29.59 16.16 18.87
C ASN A 52 29.97 16.02 17.38
N VAL A 53 28.98 15.91 16.53
CA VAL A 53 29.13 15.67 15.10
C VAL A 53 29.50 16.98 14.37
N PRO A 54 30.71 17.15 13.79
CA PRO A 54 31.09 18.34 13.04
C PRO A 54 30.09 18.66 11.91
N LYS A 55 29.91 19.93 11.52
CA LYS A 55 28.87 20.38 10.53
C LYS A 55 28.76 19.55 9.24
N ALA A 56 29.86 19.01 8.72
CA ALA A 56 29.85 18.13 7.54
C ALA A 56 29.26 16.74 7.84
N GLU A 57 29.52 16.28 9.05
CA GLU A 57 29.09 15.00 9.59
C GLU A 57 27.64 15.11 10.09
N ALA A 58 27.17 16.27 10.57
CA ALA A 58 25.77 16.55 10.90
C ALA A 58 24.86 16.61 9.65
N ARG A 59 25.42 17.06 8.51
CA ARG A 59 24.74 16.92 7.21
C ARG A 59 24.65 15.47 6.76
N ARG A 60 25.69 14.67 7.03
CA ARG A 60 25.70 13.23 6.75
C ARG A 60 24.72 12.48 7.66
N GLU A 61 24.68 12.83 8.94
CA GLU A 61 23.74 12.34 9.94
C GLU A 61 22.29 12.71 9.58
N GLY A 62 22.02 13.95 9.17
CA GLY A 62 20.70 14.35 8.67
C GLY A 62 20.29 13.63 7.38
N GLN A 63 21.24 13.29 6.50
CA GLN A 63 20.97 12.44 5.34
C GLN A 63 20.73 10.97 5.72
N LEU A 64 21.48 10.46 6.70
CA LEU A 64 21.35 9.10 7.22
C LEU A 64 20.03 8.94 7.98
N LEU A 65 19.62 9.90 8.81
CA LEU A 65 18.31 9.96 9.47
C LEU A 65 17.18 9.94 8.44
N ARG A 66 17.26 10.76 7.38
CA ARG A 66 16.28 10.72 6.28
C ARG A 66 16.25 9.39 5.56
N LYS A 67 17.40 8.74 5.37
CA LYS A 67 17.48 7.39 4.79
C LYS A 67 16.89 6.35 5.74
N ALA A 68 17.20 6.40 7.03
CA ALA A 68 16.64 5.52 8.06
C ALA A 68 15.13 5.66 8.13
N GLU A 69 14.60 6.88 8.14
CA GLU A 69 13.15 7.11 8.03
C GLU A 69 12.59 6.52 6.74
N GLN A 70 13.25 6.70 5.59
CA GLN A 70 12.78 6.12 4.33
C GLN A 70 12.78 4.59 4.35
N VAL A 71 13.81 3.99 4.94
CA VAL A 71 13.98 2.54 5.09
C VAL A 71 12.96 1.99 6.08
N GLU A 72 12.79 2.60 7.25
CA GLU A 72 11.77 2.25 8.23
C GLU A 72 10.37 2.34 7.61
N LYS A 73 10.08 3.41 6.86
CA LYS A 73 8.82 3.54 6.10
C LYS A 73 8.69 2.45 5.05
N ALA A 74 9.77 2.03 4.38
CA ALA A 74 9.76 0.93 3.42
C ALA A 74 9.54 -0.44 4.09
N ILE A 75 10.18 -0.72 5.22
CA ILE A 75 9.99 -1.93 6.01
C ILE A 75 8.55 -2.00 6.52
N LYS A 76 8.04 -0.92 7.14
CA LYS A 76 6.64 -0.82 7.57
C LYS A 76 5.68 -1.06 6.41
N ARG A 77 5.97 -0.51 5.21
CA ARG A 77 5.20 -0.78 3.98
C ARG A 77 5.20 -2.27 3.61
N LEU A 78 6.32 -2.96 3.69
CA LEU A 78 6.46 -4.36 3.27
C LEU A 78 5.83 -5.32 4.28
N ALA A 79 6.16 -5.16 5.56
CA ALA A 79 5.75 -6.02 6.67
C ALA A 79 4.24 -5.98 6.95
N SER A 80 3.52 -4.97 6.44
CA SER A 80 2.14 -4.79 6.82
C SER A 80 1.18 -5.82 6.23
N PRO A 81 0.35 -6.48 7.04
CA PRO A 81 -0.76 -7.28 6.53
C PRO A 81 -1.71 -6.37 5.74
N GLY A 82 -2.28 -6.90 4.65
CA GLY A 82 -3.38 -6.20 3.98
C GLY A 82 -4.64 -6.23 4.84
N VAL A 83 -5.67 -5.52 4.40
CA VAL A 83 -7.00 -5.62 5.02
C VAL A 83 -7.83 -6.66 4.28
N ASN A 84 -8.62 -7.41 5.04
CA ASN A 84 -9.48 -8.49 4.52
C ASN A 84 -10.93 -8.01 4.34
N GLN A 85 -11.30 -6.89 4.95
CA GLN A 85 -12.67 -6.40 4.89
C GLN A 85 -12.71 -4.86 4.91
N VAL A 86 -13.59 -4.30 4.09
CA VAL A 86 -14.01 -2.89 4.16
C VAL A 86 -15.53 -2.81 4.05
N LEU A 87 -16.18 -2.26 5.06
CA LEU A 87 -17.61 -1.98 5.08
C LEU A 87 -17.83 -0.47 5.03
N ILE A 88 -18.62 -0.01 4.06
CA ILE A 88 -18.98 1.40 3.89
C ILE A 88 -20.49 1.54 4.11
N LEU A 89 -20.87 2.28 5.14
CA LEU A 89 -22.25 2.62 5.47
C LEU A 89 -22.57 4.01 4.90
N GLU A 90 -23.31 4.04 3.79
CA GLU A 90 -23.53 5.27 3.01
C GLU A 90 -24.43 6.29 3.70
N ASP A 91 -25.37 5.84 4.53
CA ASP A 91 -26.33 6.65 5.25
C ASP A 91 -25.70 7.47 6.40
N ARG A 92 -24.69 6.89 7.08
CA ARG A 92 -24.15 7.44 8.35
C ARG A 92 -22.74 7.99 8.27
N GLY A 93 -22.09 7.95 7.10
CA GLY A 93 -20.69 8.34 6.99
C GLY A 93 -19.72 7.33 7.57
N LYS A 94 -20.22 6.20 8.08
CA LYS A 94 -19.43 5.24 8.86
C LYS A 94 -18.69 4.27 7.94
N VAL A 95 -17.44 4.03 8.26
CA VAL A 95 -16.59 3.06 7.59
C VAL A 95 -16.03 2.11 8.63
N VAL A 96 -15.98 0.83 8.28
CA VAL A 96 -15.35 -0.22 9.06
C VAL A 96 -14.25 -0.84 8.22
N ILE A 97 -13.04 -0.95 8.76
CA ILE A 97 -11.90 -1.57 8.09
C ILE A 97 -11.34 -2.71 8.95
N GLY A 98 -10.93 -3.81 8.33
CA GLY A 98 -10.25 -4.93 8.99
C GLY A 98 -11.06 -5.53 10.13
N ASP A 99 -10.43 -5.70 11.29
CA ASP A 99 -10.99 -6.38 12.47
C ASP A 99 -12.00 -5.52 13.26
N GLY A 100 -12.70 -4.61 12.58
CA GLY A 100 -13.78 -3.82 13.17
C GLY A 100 -13.41 -2.39 13.54
N TRP A 101 -12.37 -1.79 12.95
CA TRP A 101 -12.03 -0.38 13.20
C TRP A 101 -13.07 0.55 12.57
N ARG A 102 -13.78 1.31 13.40
CA ARG A 102 -14.93 2.13 13.00
C ARG A 102 -14.60 3.61 13.10
N PHE A 103 -14.79 4.34 12.01
CA PHE A 103 -14.63 5.79 11.99
C PHE A 103 -15.56 6.42 10.95
N LYS A 104 -15.67 7.75 10.96
CA LYS A 104 -16.49 8.49 9.98
C LYS A 104 -15.59 9.13 8.93
N LEU A 105 -16.03 9.08 7.67
CA LEU A 105 -15.39 9.77 6.56
C LEU A 105 -16.35 10.75 5.88
N PRO A 106 -15.86 11.93 5.46
CA PRO A 106 -16.59 12.81 4.56
C PRO A 106 -17.04 12.08 3.28
N ALA A 107 -18.15 12.51 2.68
CA ALA A 107 -18.73 11.86 1.49
C ALA A 107 -17.72 11.63 0.36
N THR A 108 -16.93 12.65 0.01
CA THR A 108 -15.89 12.56 -1.03
C THR A 108 -14.82 11.51 -0.70
N LEU A 109 -14.39 11.41 0.57
CA LEU A 109 -13.36 10.45 0.97
C LEU A 109 -13.91 9.02 1.02
N ARG A 110 -15.20 8.85 1.34
CA ARG A 110 -15.88 7.55 1.23
C ARG A 110 -15.94 7.07 -0.20
N VAL A 111 -16.32 7.95 -1.13
CA VAL A 111 -16.33 7.62 -2.57
C VAL A 111 -14.92 7.24 -3.03
N LEU A 112 -13.90 8.01 -2.65
CA LEU A 112 -12.52 7.66 -2.98
C LEU A 112 -12.13 6.29 -2.39
N LEU A 113 -12.42 6.03 -1.12
CA LEU A 113 -12.13 4.75 -0.49
C LEU A 113 -12.84 3.59 -1.23
N LEU A 114 -14.11 3.76 -1.57
CA LEU A 114 -14.89 2.79 -2.34
C LEU A 114 -14.23 2.51 -3.69
N VAL A 115 -13.90 3.55 -4.46
CA VAL A 115 -13.19 3.43 -5.76
C VAL A 115 -11.87 2.67 -5.60
N LEU A 116 -11.13 2.91 -4.52
CA LEU A 116 -9.90 2.16 -4.26
C LEU A 116 -10.15 0.68 -3.89
N CYS A 117 -11.29 0.36 -3.28
CA CYS A 117 -11.68 -1.02 -2.92
C CYS A 117 -12.17 -1.84 -4.12
N LEU A 118 -12.78 -1.22 -5.14
CA LEU A 118 -13.32 -1.95 -6.29
C LEU A 118 -12.24 -2.76 -7.01
N SER A 119 -12.58 -3.96 -7.50
CA SER A 119 -11.66 -4.76 -8.30
C SER A 119 -11.36 -4.08 -9.65
N GLY A 120 -10.08 -4.02 -10.05
CA GLY A 120 -9.66 -3.50 -11.35
C GLY A 120 -8.20 -3.04 -11.37
N GLY A 121 -7.67 -2.80 -12.58
CA GLY A 121 -6.31 -2.30 -12.78
C GLY A 121 -5.22 -3.39 -12.81
N THR A 122 -3.96 -2.97 -12.82
CA THR A 122 -2.81 -3.89 -12.91
C THR A 122 -2.56 -4.52 -11.54
N SER A 123 -2.73 -5.84 -11.44
CA SER A 123 -2.58 -6.55 -10.17
C SER A 123 -1.39 -7.49 -10.20
N ASN A 124 -0.51 -7.34 -9.22
CA ASN A 124 0.57 -8.29 -8.93
C ASN A 124 0.30 -8.87 -7.54
N GLY A 125 -0.05 -10.16 -7.48
CA GLY A 125 -0.24 -10.92 -6.24
C GLY A 125 -1.67 -10.90 -5.65
N ARG A 126 -1.74 -11.00 -4.32
CA ARG A 126 -2.97 -11.23 -3.52
C ARG A 126 -3.84 -9.99 -3.26
N PHE A 127 -3.42 -8.81 -3.72
CA PHE A 127 -4.13 -7.54 -3.43
C PHE A 127 -4.88 -7.01 -4.66
N VAL A 128 -5.87 -6.15 -4.41
CA VAL A 128 -6.53 -5.34 -5.45
C VAL A 128 -5.49 -4.59 -6.29
N GLY A 129 -5.76 -4.46 -7.59
CA GLY A 129 -4.84 -3.87 -8.56
C GLY A 129 -4.62 -2.36 -8.38
N PHE A 130 -3.50 -1.88 -8.91
CA PHE A 130 -3.26 -0.45 -9.07
C PHE A 130 -4.16 0.13 -10.15
N LYS A 131 -4.87 1.21 -9.81
CA LYS A 131 -5.70 1.98 -10.75
C LYS A 131 -4.98 3.24 -11.18
N LYS A 132 -4.98 3.50 -12.48
CA LYS A 132 -4.47 4.76 -13.04
C LYS A 132 -5.27 5.95 -12.50
N TRP A 133 -4.62 7.11 -12.41
CA TRP A 133 -5.23 8.35 -11.93
C TRP A 133 -6.49 8.75 -12.71
N SER A 134 -6.48 8.61 -14.04
CA SER A 134 -7.64 8.90 -14.88
C SER A 134 -8.84 8.03 -14.51
N ARG A 135 -8.63 6.73 -14.34
CA ARG A 135 -9.71 5.81 -13.93
C ARG A 135 -10.29 6.16 -12.56
N ILE A 136 -9.44 6.53 -11.60
CA ILE A 136 -9.91 6.96 -10.28
C ILE A 136 -10.74 8.25 -10.41
N GLN A 137 -10.29 9.19 -11.24
CA GLN A 137 -11.01 10.41 -11.53
C GLN A 137 -12.39 10.09 -12.12
N ASP A 138 -12.45 9.32 -13.21
CA ASP A 138 -13.71 8.96 -13.90
C ASP A 138 -14.70 8.30 -12.93
N GLU A 139 -14.27 7.28 -12.18
CA GLU A 139 -15.14 6.57 -11.22
C GLU A 139 -15.59 7.48 -10.05
N MET A 140 -14.77 8.46 -9.65
CA MET A 140 -15.18 9.45 -8.66
C MET A 140 -16.18 10.47 -9.22
N GLU A 141 -15.99 10.93 -10.46
CA GLU A 141 -16.90 11.87 -11.13
C GLU A 141 -18.28 11.25 -11.30
N ASP A 142 -18.35 10.02 -11.79
CA ASP A 142 -19.59 9.25 -11.96
C ASP A 142 -20.37 9.14 -10.66
N ARG A 143 -19.68 8.87 -9.54
CA ARG A 143 -20.31 8.67 -8.22
C ARG A 143 -20.68 9.97 -7.51
N LEU A 144 -19.93 11.04 -7.75
CA LEU A 144 -20.17 12.33 -7.10
C LEU A 144 -21.09 13.25 -7.92
N GLY A 145 -21.34 12.92 -9.19
CA GLY A 145 -22.14 13.74 -10.10
C GLY A 145 -21.50 15.09 -10.42
N ARG A 146 -20.17 15.22 -10.28
CA ARG A 146 -19.44 16.46 -10.52
C ARG A 146 -18.02 16.18 -10.99
N LYS A 147 -17.47 17.08 -11.81
CA LYS A 147 -16.08 17.01 -12.28
C LYS A 147 -15.09 17.12 -11.12
N ILE A 148 -14.03 16.33 -11.19
CA ILE A 148 -12.89 16.34 -10.28
C ILE A 148 -11.63 16.34 -11.11
N ASN A 149 -10.72 17.29 -10.89
CA ASN A 149 -9.42 17.24 -11.55
C ASN A 149 -8.45 16.31 -10.80
N LYS A 150 -7.36 15.94 -11.46
CA LYS A 150 -6.27 15.13 -10.89
C LYS A 150 -5.78 15.66 -9.53
N HIS A 151 -5.59 16.98 -9.40
CA HIS A 151 -5.13 17.59 -8.15
C HIS A 151 -6.14 17.40 -7.00
N GLY A 152 -7.43 17.44 -7.30
CA GLY A 152 -8.50 17.11 -6.36
C GLY A 152 -8.44 15.66 -5.89
N VAL A 153 -8.17 14.71 -6.80
CA VAL A 153 -7.94 13.30 -6.44
C VAL A 153 -6.74 13.17 -5.51
N GLU A 154 -5.61 13.78 -5.84
CA GLU A 154 -4.38 13.76 -5.02
C GLU A 154 -4.61 14.35 -3.63
N THR A 155 -5.32 15.48 -3.54
CA THR A 155 -5.68 16.13 -2.27
C THR A 155 -6.57 15.23 -1.43
N ASN A 156 -7.61 14.63 -2.04
CA ASN A 156 -8.49 13.70 -1.34
C ASN A 156 -7.72 12.44 -0.89
N LEU A 157 -6.76 11.96 -1.67
CA LEU A 157 -5.92 10.82 -1.30
C LEU A 157 -5.03 11.14 -0.10
N SER A 158 -4.41 12.33 -0.09
CA SER A 158 -3.62 12.81 1.04
C SER A 158 -4.47 12.91 2.32
N ARG A 159 -5.67 13.50 2.21
CA ARG A 159 -6.63 13.57 3.32
C ARG A 159 -7.05 12.20 3.81
N LEU A 160 -7.40 11.28 2.91
CA LEU A 160 -7.79 9.92 3.27
C LEU A 160 -6.67 9.20 4.02
N ARG A 161 -5.40 9.36 3.61
CA ARG A 161 -4.25 8.84 4.35
C ARG A 161 -4.13 9.42 5.75
N GLY A 162 -4.31 10.74 5.90
CA GLY A 162 -4.33 11.40 7.20
C GLY A 162 -5.40 10.80 8.12
N TYR A 163 -6.64 10.66 7.62
CA TYR A 163 -7.72 10.03 8.37
C TYR A 163 -7.42 8.59 8.77
N LEU A 164 -6.87 7.78 7.86
CA LEU A 164 -6.51 6.39 8.17
C LEU A 164 -5.41 6.34 9.24
N LEU A 165 -4.41 7.20 9.17
CA LEU A 165 -3.34 7.28 10.17
C LEU A 165 -3.93 7.67 11.53
N GLU A 166 -4.65 8.80 11.62
CA GLU A 166 -5.22 9.32 12.86
C GLU A 166 -6.18 8.36 13.56
N ASN A 167 -6.98 7.59 12.80
CA ASN A 167 -8.03 6.76 13.36
C ASN A 167 -7.61 5.31 13.57
N LEU A 168 -6.59 4.82 12.87
CA LEU A 168 -6.20 3.41 12.93
C LEU A 168 -4.88 3.16 13.66
N GLU A 169 -3.98 4.15 13.71
CA GLU A 169 -2.73 4.06 14.46
C GLU A 169 -2.96 3.91 15.99
N PRO A 170 -3.85 4.68 16.64
CA PRO A 170 -4.07 4.55 18.09
C PRO A 170 -4.69 3.20 18.51
N LEU A 171 -5.31 2.50 17.57
CA LEU A 171 -6.00 1.22 17.82
C LEU A 171 -5.07 0.01 17.64
N GLY A 172 -3.75 0.24 17.49
CA GLY A 172 -2.77 -0.79 17.11
C GLY A 172 -3.09 -1.42 15.75
N GLY A 173 -3.97 -0.78 14.98
CA GLY A 173 -4.85 -1.47 14.04
C GLY A 173 -4.47 -1.30 12.59
N ALA A 174 -4.05 -0.12 12.13
CA ALA A 174 -3.68 -0.03 10.72
C ALA A 174 -2.43 0.78 10.40
N ASN A 175 -1.66 0.07 9.59
CA ASN A 175 -0.60 0.56 8.74
C ASN A 175 -1.02 1.82 7.95
N PRO A 176 -0.32 2.96 8.10
CA PRO A 176 -0.56 4.15 7.30
C PRO A 176 -0.33 3.97 5.78
N TYR A 177 0.23 2.84 5.38
CA TYR A 177 0.50 2.46 3.99
C TYR A 177 -0.55 1.52 3.39
N LEU A 178 -1.76 1.45 3.96
CA LEU A 178 -2.89 0.79 3.30
C LEU A 178 -3.12 1.35 1.89
N ILE A 179 -2.93 2.66 1.70
CA ILE A 179 -2.96 3.28 0.38
C ILE A 179 -1.56 3.30 -0.22
N GLN A 180 -1.37 2.58 -1.31
CA GLN A 180 -0.10 2.47 -2.02
C GLN A 180 -0.16 3.24 -3.34
N ILE A 181 0.88 4.02 -3.62
CA ILE A 181 1.06 4.74 -4.87
C ILE A 181 2.31 4.18 -5.54
N LYS A 182 2.21 3.80 -6.81
CA LYS A 182 3.33 3.35 -7.63
C LYS A 182 3.40 4.21 -8.89
N ARG A 183 4.59 4.76 -9.16
CA ARG A 183 4.83 5.59 -10.37
C ARG A 183 4.55 4.74 -11.61
N GLY A 184 3.78 5.28 -12.56
CA GLY A 184 3.35 4.57 -13.77
C GLY A 184 2.06 3.75 -13.59
N ASP A 185 1.94 3.02 -12.49
CA ASP A 185 0.81 2.09 -12.27
C ASP A 185 -0.39 2.75 -11.59
N GLY A 186 -0.17 3.80 -10.79
CA GLY A 186 -1.22 4.58 -10.13
C GLY A 186 -1.37 4.25 -8.65
N VAL A 187 -2.60 4.05 -8.18
CA VAL A 187 -2.94 3.98 -6.75
C VAL A 187 -3.79 2.75 -6.44
N ARG A 188 -3.58 2.14 -5.27
CA ARG A 188 -4.44 1.07 -4.74
C ARG A 188 -4.64 1.17 -3.23
N LEU A 189 -5.69 0.53 -2.75
CA LEU A 189 -5.79 0.07 -1.37
C LEU A 189 -5.22 -1.35 -1.27
N ARG A 190 -4.44 -1.64 -0.22
CA ARG A 190 -3.88 -2.97 0.07
C ARG A 190 -4.96 -3.90 0.68
N LEU A 191 -6.05 -4.04 -0.05
CA LEU A 191 -7.17 -4.95 0.23
C LEU A 191 -6.87 -6.29 -0.44
N LEU A 192 -7.09 -7.41 0.25
CA LEU A 192 -7.00 -8.75 -0.36
C LEU A 192 -8.05 -8.92 -1.45
N LYS A 193 -7.74 -9.64 -2.54
CA LYS A 193 -8.67 -9.90 -3.65
C LYS A 193 -9.92 -10.67 -3.20
N ASP A 194 -9.69 -11.59 -2.29
CA ASP A 194 -10.62 -12.45 -1.57
C ASP A 194 -11.21 -11.74 -0.34
N GLY A 195 -10.86 -10.46 -0.14
CA GLY A 195 -11.44 -9.62 0.89
C GLY A 195 -12.85 -9.15 0.53
N GLU A 196 -13.67 -8.93 1.55
CA GLU A 196 -15.04 -8.49 1.38
C GLU A 196 -15.15 -6.95 1.32
N VAL A 197 -15.81 -6.43 0.28
CA VAL A 197 -16.25 -5.04 0.22
C VAL A 197 -17.77 -5.01 0.33
N LYS A 198 -18.29 -4.50 1.45
CA LYS A 198 -19.73 -4.38 1.67
C LYS A 198 -20.12 -2.91 1.61
N VAL A 199 -21.04 -2.57 0.71
CA VAL A 199 -21.69 -1.26 0.67
C VAL A 199 -23.12 -1.46 1.15
N GLN A 200 -23.43 -0.91 2.32
CA GLN A 200 -24.76 -1.02 2.91
C GLN A 200 -25.44 0.34 2.82
N ASN A 201 -26.51 0.38 2.03
CA ASN A 201 -27.46 1.47 2.06
C ASN A 201 -28.34 1.24 3.28
N GLY A 202 -28.16 2.05 4.32
CA GLY A 202 -29.01 1.96 5.50
C GLY A 202 -30.47 2.21 5.09
N LYS A 203 -31.27 1.15 5.08
CA LYS A 203 -32.68 1.27 5.41
C LYS A 203 -32.78 1.06 6.91
N VAL A 204 -33.25 2.09 7.60
CA VAL A 204 -33.71 1.99 9.00
C VAL A 204 -34.96 1.15 9.03
#